data_AF-A0A5J4P7A0-F1
#
_entry.id   AF-A0A5J4P7A0-F1
#
_cell.length_a   1.000
_cell.length_b   1.000
_cell.length_c   1.000
_cell.angle_alpha   90.00
_cell.angle_beta   90.00
_cell.angle_gamma   90.00
#
_symmetry.space_group_name_H-M   'P 1'
#
loop_
_entity.id
_entity.type
_entity.pdbx_description
1 polymer ?
#
loop_
_entity_poly.entity_id
_entity_poly.type
_entity_poly.pdbx_seq_one_letter_code
_entity_poly.pdbx_strand_id
1 'polypeptide(L)' 'MKKIFIVVLLCIISFISMIQAQVIRVASYNLRMDTPQDSLNSWSHRKENVKALIQYHD' A
#
# COMPACT_ATOMS: atom_id res chain seq x y z
N MET A 1 44.40 17.08 -3.61
CA MET A 1 43.30 17.25 -2.64
C MET A 1 41.97 17.64 -3.29
N LYS A 2 41.90 18.69 -4.11
CA LYS A 2 40.63 19.12 -4.76
C LYS A 2 39.93 18.04 -5.61
N LYS A 3 40.70 17.24 -6.37
CA LYS A 3 40.14 16.13 -7.19
C LYS A 3 39.55 15.00 -6.34
N ILE A 4 40.19 14.66 -5.22
CA ILE A 4 39.69 13.67 -4.25
C ILE A 4 38.38 14.15 -3.63
N PHE A 5 38.32 15.45 -3.27
CA PHE A 5 37.11 16.06 -2.74
C PHE A 5 35.94 15.99 -3.74
N ILE A 6 36.19 16.24 -5.03
CA ILE A 6 35.18 16.13 -6.09
C ILE A 6 34.69 14.69 -6.25
N VAL A 7 35.59 13.70 -6.22
CA VAL A 7 35.22 12.27 -6.32
C VAL A 7 34.37 11.85 -5.12
N VAL A 8 34.76 12.25 -3.90
CA VAL A 8 33.98 11.95 -2.69
C VAL A 8 32.59 12.60 -2.76
N LEU A 9 32.51 13.85 -3.21
CA LEU A 9 31.24 14.56 -3.38
C LEU A 9 30.32 13.86 -4.40
N LEU A 10 30.87 13.42 -5.54
CA LEU A 10 30.12 12.67 -6.56
C LEU A 10 29.61 11.32 -6.03
N CYS A 11 30.43 10.61 -5.24
CA CYS A 11 29.99 9.38 -4.59
C CYS A 11 28.81 9.64 -3.65
N ILE A 12 28.86 10.68 -2.81
CA ILE A 12 27.77 11.01 -1.88
C ILE A 12 26.47 11.31 -2.62
N ILE A 13 26.53 12.07 -3.72
CA ILE A 13 25.34 12.41 -4.52
C ILE A 13 24.68 11.16 -5.12
N SER A 14 25.47 10.14 -5.50
CA SER A 14 24.94 8.89 -6.06
C SER A 14 24.16 8.01 -5.06
N PHE A 15 24.40 8.17 -3.75
CA PHE A 15 23.66 7.42 -2.72
C PHE A 15 22.33 8.06 -2.33
N ILE A 16 22.10 9.34 -2.65
CA ILE A 16 20.85 10.05 -2.32
C ILE A 16 19.66 9.43 -3.07
N SER A 17 19.86 8.95 -4.31
CA SER A 17 18.81 8.30 -5.10
C SER A 17 18.37 6.93 -4.59
N MET A 18 19.07 6.35 -3.61
CA MET A 18 18.70 5.06 -3.00
C MET A 18 17.74 5.20 -1.82
N ILE A 19 17.47 6.43 -1.36
CA ILE A 19 16.52 6.69 -0.28
C ILE A 19 15.13 6.82 -0.90
N GLN A 20 14.41 5.71 -1.01
CA GLN A 20 12.99 5.71 -1.35
C GLN A 20 12.17 5.35 -0.12
N ALA A 21 11.12 6.14 0.14
CA ALA A 21 10.15 5.80 1.18
C ALA A 21 9.30 4.60 0.73
N GLN A 22 8.87 3.77 1.68
CA GLN A 22 7.86 2.75 1.37
C GLN A 22 6.56 3.41 0.89
N VAL A 23 6.01 2.89 -0.20
CA VAL A 23 4.67 3.24 -0.65
C VAL A 23 3.69 2.35 0.10
N ILE A 24 2.82 2.94 0.92
CA ILE A 24 1.76 2.22 1.62
C ILE A 24 0.44 2.56 0.96
N ARG A 25 -0.33 1.54 0.59
CA ARG A 25 -1.71 1.69 0.15
C ARG A 25 -2.63 1.49 1.35
N VAL A 26 -3.46 2.49 1.64
CA VAL A 26 -4.35 2.50 2.80
C VAL A 26 -5.79 2.60 2.33
N ALA A 27 -6.67 1.78 2.89
CA ALA A 27 -8.10 1.81 2.63
C ALA A 27 -8.88 1.65 3.95
N SER A 28 -10.11 2.17 3.96
CA SER A 28 -11.08 1.96 5.04
C SER A 28 -12.42 1.62 4.42
N TYR A 29 -13.05 0.55 4.91
CA TYR A 29 -14.33 0.09 4.40
C TYR A 29 -15.16 -0.52 5.52
N ASN A 30 -16.45 -0.16 5.57
CA ASN A 30 -17.38 -0.74 6.53
C ASN A 30 -18.01 -2.01 5.95
N LEU A 31 -17.66 -3.15 6.52
CA LEU A 31 -18.19 -4.45 6.08
C LEU A 31 -19.64 -4.69 6.46
N ARG A 32 -20.19 -3.91 7.41
CA ARG A 32 -21.49 -4.11 8.06
C ARG A 32 -21.59 -5.47 8.77
N MET A 33 -21.87 -5.44 10.08
CA MET A 33 -22.11 -6.63 10.89
C MET A 33 -23.19 -7.51 10.27
N ASP A 34 -22.96 -8.83 10.23
CA ASP A 34 -23.89 -9.83 9.73
C ASP A 34 -25.00 -10.10 10.77
N THR A 35 -26.26 -9.92 10.38
CA THR A 35 -27.40 -10.20 11.26
C THR A 35 -28.45 -11.08 10.56
N PRO A 36 -29.28 -11.83 11.32
CA PRO A 36 -30.32 -12.68 10.73
C PRO A 36 -31.33 -11.93 9.86
N GLN A 37 -31.49 -10.62 10.05
CA GLN A 37 -32.38 -9.76 9.28
C GLN A 37 -31.82 -9.37 7.91
N ASP A 38 -30.54 -9.63 7.64
CA ASP A 38 -29.89 -9.17 6.41
C ASP A 38 -30.39 -9.89 5.16
N SER A 39 -31.02 -11.07 5.28
CA SER A 39 -31.61 -11.80 4.14
C SER A 39 -30.62 -11.92 2.97
N LEU A 40 -30.97 -11.43 1.77
CA LEU A 40 -30.11 -11.41 0.59
C LEU A 40 -28.84 -10.55 0.75
N ASN A 41 -28.82 -9.64 1.73
CA ASN A 41 -27.65 -8.84 2.10
C ASN A 41 -26.81 -9.50 3.19
N SER A 42 -27.03 -10.77 3.55
CA SER A 42 -26.18 -11.45 4.53
C SER A 42 -24.72 -11.50 4.09
N TRP A 43 -23.81 -11.58 5.05
CA TRP A 43 -22.37 -11.66 4.77
C TRP A 43 -22.03 -12.84 3.86
N SER A 44 -22.75 -13.96 4.00
CA SER A 44 -22.58 -15.14 3.15
C SER A 44 -22.69 -14.85 1.65
N HIS A 45 -23.56 -13.90 1.26
CA HIS A 45 -23.76 -13.47 -0.12
C HIS A 45 -22.79 -12.37 -0.56
N ARG A 46 -22.22 -11.60 0.38
CA ARG A 46 -21.37 -10.42 0.08
C ARG A 46 -19.87 -10.70 0.16
N LYS A 47 -19.44 -11.72 0.89
CA LYS A 47 -18.02 -11.96 1.21
C LYS A 47 -17.11 -12.09 -0.03
N GLU A 48 -17.59 -12.73 -1.10
CA GLU A 48 -16.78 -12.90 -2.31
C GLU A 48 -16.61 -11.58 -3.08
N ASN A 49 -17.62 -10.70 -3.08
CA ASN A 49 -17.51 -9.37 -3.67
C ASN A 49 -16.52 -8.49 -2.91
N VAL A 50 -16.54 -8.55 -1.57
CA VAL A 50 -15.56 -7.82 -0.73
C VAL A 50 -14.15 -8.35 -0.97
N LYS A 51 -13.98 -9.67 -1.04
CA LYS A 51 -12.69 -10.28 -1.38
C LYS A 51 -12.19 -9.82 -2.75
N ALA A 52 -13.05 -9.83 -3.77
CA ALA A 52 -12.69 -9.35 -5.11
C ALA A 52 -12.30 -7.86 -5.09
N LEU A 53 -12.98 -7.03 -4.29
CA LEU A 53 -12.65 -5.62 -4.11
C LEU A 53 -11.24 -5.44 -3.49
N ILE A 54 -10.89 -6.22 -2.47
CA ILE A 54 -9.56 -6.19 -1.86
C ILE A 54 -8.51 -6.60 -2.90
N GLN A 55 -8.73 -7.72 -3.60
CA GLN A 55 -7.82 -8.21 -4.64
C GLN A 55 -7.63 -7.26 -5.82
N TYR A 56 -8.62 -6.42 -6.13
CA TYR A 56 -8.50 -5.40 -7.17
C TYR A 56 -7.60 -4.22 -6.73
N HIS A 57 -7.52 -3.96 -5.42
CA HIS A 57 -6.76 -2.83 -4.88
C HIS A 57 -5.40 -3.21 -4.31
N ASP A 58 -5.16 -4.49 -3.99
CA ASP A 58 -3.84 -5.06 -3.68
C ASP A 58 -2.95 -5.12 -4.93
#